data_AF-A0A062WZ70-F1
#
_entry.id   AF-A0A062WZ70-F1
#
_cell.length_a   1.000
_cell.length_b   1.000
_cell.length_c   1.000
_cell.angle_alpha   90.00
_cell.angle_beta   90.00
_cell.angle_gamma   90.00
#
_symmetry.space_group_name_H-M   'P 1'
#
loop_
_entity.id
_entity.type
_entity.pdbx_description
1 polymer ?
#
loop_
_entity_poly.entity_id
_entity_poly.type
_entity_poly.pdbx_seq_one_letter_code
_entity_poly.pdbx_strand_id
1 'polypeptide(L)'
;MGRGCFATYAAKPDDMVASLRRAVQLMEDRTEQLAGDVRAFTPSPATPLEIILIDELGYLLALVPDRKAQAEIKQLVNTLLNLGRAAGICVVGGLQDPRKETIESRDQWPTKIAMRLTREMARLVLGSEALEAGARCDLITRDMAGTAFVLQDDAPDEPVQVRAFWMSDEDVKQLERALAPYVGRSAGGD
;
A
#
# COMPACT_ATOMS: atom_id res chain seq x y z
N MET A 1 11.02 5.54 15.27
CA MET A 1 12.06 4.82 14.52
C MET A 1 11.48 4.42 13.16
N GLY A 2 12.26 4.43 12.09
CA GLY A 2 11.80 4.18 10.72
C GLY A 2 11.22 5.41 9.98
N ARG A 3 11.04 6.55 10.64
CA ARG A 3 10.52 7.78 10.00
C ARG A 3 11.50 8.34 8.97
N GLY A 4 12.79 8.19 9.21
CA GLY A 4 13.85 8.62 8.29
C GLY A 4 13.95 7.78 7.02
N CYS A 5 13.09 6.77 6.85
CA CYS A 5 12.96 6.03 5.59
C CYS A 5 11.97 6.68 4.62
N PHE A 6 11.18 7.66 5.05
CA PHE A 6 10.09 8.24 4.26
C PHE A 6 10.37 9.71 3.91
N ALA A 7 10.12 10.09 2.65
CA ALA A 7 10.17 11.48 2.22
C ALA A 7 9.11 12.35 2.91
N THR A 8 7.98 11.76 3.30
CA THR A 8 6.92 12.43 4.05
C THR A 8 6.29 11.44 5.01
N TYR A 9 5.91 11.92 6.20
CA TYR A 9 5.24 11.12 7.21
C TYR A 9 4.05 11.91 7.78
N ALA A 10 2.88 11.27 7.83
CA ALA A 10 1.65 11.86 8.35
C ALA A 10 1.06 10.97 9.45
N ALA A 11 0.79 11.55 10.62
CA ALA A 11 0.20 10.86 11.77
C ALA A 11 -1.10 11.52 12.29
N LYS A 12 -1.48 12.66 11.71
CA LYS A 12 -2.73 13.37 12.03
C LYS A 12 -3.63 13.37 10.80
N PRO A 13 -4.97 13.35 10.98
CA PRO A 13 -5.92 13.33 9.86
C PRO A 13 -5.65 14.42 8.81
N ASP A 14 -5.40 15.66 9.22
CA ASP A 14 -5.15 16.77 8.29
C ASP A 14 -3.88 16.55 7.45
N ASP A 15 -2.81 16.06 8.08
CA ASP A 15 -1.54 15.75 7.40
C ASP A 15 -1.70 14.55 6.44
N MET A 16 -2.56 13.59 6.79
CA MET A 16 -2.89 12.42 5.96
C MET A 16 -3.65 12.86 4.72
N VAL A 17 -4.70 13.68 4.88
CA VAL A 17 -5.46 14.27 3.77
C VAL A 17 -4.53 15.08 2.86
N ALA A 18 -3.71 15.98 3.44
CA ALA A 18 -2.78 16.78 2.67
C ALA A 18 -1.78 15.91 1.87
N SER A 19 -1.33 14.80 2.45
CA SER A 19 -0.42 13.87 1.77
C SER A 19 -1.07 13.11 0.63
N LEU A 20 -2.32 12.67 0.80
CA LEU A 20 -3.09 12.02 -0.25
C LEU A 20 -3.45 13.00 -1.38
N ARG A 21 -3.83 14.24 -1.06
CA ARG A 21 -4.07 15.31 -2.06
C ARG A 21 -2.83 15.57 -2.91
N ARG A 22 -1.66 15.67 -2.28
CA ARG A 22 -0.39 15.87 -3.00
C ARG A 22 -0.10 14.73 -3.97
N ALA A 23 -0.39 13.49 -3.56
CA ALA A 23 -0.21 12.34 -4.43
C ALA A 23 -1.18 12.33 -5.62
N VAL A 24 -2.44 12.73 -5.40
CA VAL A 24 -3.41 12.89 -6.49
C VAL A 24 -2.98 14.00 -7.44
N GLN A 25 -2.52 15.15 -6.94
CA GLN A 25 -1.99 16.21 -7.81
C GLN A 25 -0.80 15.72 -8.64
N LEU A 26 0.16 15.03 -8.03
CA LEU A 26 1.29 14.45 -8.77
C LEU A 26 0.85 13.45 -9.84
N MET A 27 -0.16 12.64 -9.54
CA MET A 27 -0.77 11.71 -10.49
C MET A 27 -1.37 12.47 -11.69
N GLU A 28 -2.12 13.54 -11.44
CA GLU A 28 -2.71 14.39 -12.47
C GLU A 28 -1.63 15.04 -13.33
N ASP A 29 -0.62 15.68 -12.72
CA ASP A 29 0.50 16.32 -13.41
C ASP A 29 1.25 15.33 -14.33
N ARG A 30 1.51 14.12 -13.84
CA ARG A 30 2.16 13.05 -14.64
C ARG A 30 1.25 12.54 -15.74
N THR A 31 -0.05 12.42 -15.49
CA THR A 31 -1.02 11.98 -16.50
C THR A 31 -1.07 12.97 -17.66
N GLU A 32 -1.07 14.26 -17.37
CA GLU A 32 -1.01 15.32 -18.38
C GLU A 32 0.29 15.28 -19.19
N GLN A 33 1.44 15.09 -18.54
CA GLN A 33 2.74 14.97 -19.21
C GLN A 33 2.84 13.72 -20.10
N LEU A 34 2.21 12.62 -19.70
CA LEU A 34 2.23 11.35 -20.44
C LEU A 34 1.18 11.29 -21.56
N ALA A 35 0.23 12.24 -21.58
CA ALA A 35 -0.84 12.31 -22.57
C ALA A 35 -0.28 12.62 -23.98
N GLY A 36 0.14 11.57 -24.68
CA GLY A 36 0.60 11.64 -26.08
C GLY A 36 1.88 10.85 -26.38
N ASP A 37 2.73 10.62 -25.37
CA ASP A 37 4.10 10.14 -25.59
C ASP A 37 4.36 8.70 -25.14
N VAL A 38 3.67 8.19 -24.10
CA VAL A 38 4.06 6.91 -23.48
C VAL A 38 2.85 6.03 -23.13
N ARG A 39 2.85 4.77 -23.59
CA ARG A 39 1.79 3.78 -23.28
C ARG A 39 1.89 3.21 -21.85
N ALA A 40 3.03 3.37 -21.17
CA ALA A 40 3.27 2.83 -19.83
C ALA A 40 4.33 3.64 -19.06
N PHE A 41 4.05 3.98 -17.80
CA PHE A 41 5.02 4.65 -16.92
C PHE A 41 6.29 3.80 -16.73
N THR A 42 7.46 4.43 -16.87
CA THR A 42 8.75 3.82 -16.55
C THR A 42 9.46 4.65 -15.48
N PRO A 43 9.70 4.11 -14.27
CA PRO A 43 10.39 4.85 -13.21
C PRO A 43 11.79 5.30 -13.64
N SER A 44 12.16 6.53 -13.31
CA SER A 44 13.50 7.09 -13.53
C SER A 44 13.92 7.99 -12.35
N PRO A 45 15.20 8.38 -12.23
CA PRO A 45 15.60 9.35 -11.21
C PRO A 45 14.89 10.71 -11.31
N ALA A 46 14.50 11.14 -12.51
CA ALA A 46 13.75 12.38 -12.74
C ALA A 46 12.25 12.22 -12.43
N THR A 47 11.72 11.01 -12.59
CA THR A 47 10.31 10.68 -12.35
C THR A 47 10.23 9.33 -11.63
N PRO A 48 10.50 9.30 -10.31
CA PRO A 48 10.54 8.05 -9.55
C PRO A 48 9.15 7.45 -9.37
N LEU A 49 9.12 6.15 -9.04
CA LEU A 49 7.89 5.50 -8.60
C LEU A 49 7.50 6.02 -7.21
N GLU A 50 6.29 6.53 -7.08
CA GLU A 50 5.80 7.06 -5.82
C GLU A 50 5.01 6.02 -5.04
N ILE A 51 5.54 5.62 -3.88
CA ILE A 51 4.95 4.62 -3.02
C ILE A 51 4.28 5.31 -1.83
N ILE A 52 2.97 5.11 -1.70
CA ILE A 52 2.17 5.58 -0.59
C ILE A 52 1.93 4.40 0.35
N LEU A 53 2.61 4.39 1.47
CA LEU A 53 2.44 3.37 2.50
C LEU A 53 1.42 3.84 3.55
N ILE A 54 0.36 3.07 3.72
CA ILE A 54 -0.64 3.23 4.76
C ILE A 54 -0.47 2.05 5.72
N ASP A 55 -0.11 2.31 6.97
CA ASP A 55 0.14 1.26 7.97
C ASP A 55 -1.15 0.57 8.43
N GLU A 56 -2.23 1.33 8.58
CA GLU A 56 -3.53 0.84 8.99
C GLU A 56 -4.66 1.53 8.20
N LEU A 57 -5.10 0.86 7.13
CA LEU A 57 -6.21 1.29 6.28
C LEU A 57 -7.52 1.43 7.07
N GLY A 58 -7.77 0.56 8.04
CA GLY A 58 -9.01 0.59 8.82
C GLY A 58 -9.16 1.89 9.60
N TYR A 59 -8.06 2.44 10.09
CA TYR A 59 -8.09 3.75 10.73
C TYR A 59 -8.53 4.85 9.75
N LEU A 60 -7.87 4.93 8.60
CA LEU A 60 -8.14 5.95 7.58
C LEU A 60 -9.56 5.87 7.03
N LEU A 61 -10.06 4.66 6.78
CA LEU A 61 -11.34 4.45 6.11
C LEU A 61 -12.53 4.49 7.07
N ALA A 62 -12.34 4.26 8.37
CA ALA A 62 -13.47 4.09 9.30
C ALA A 62 -13.37 4.78 10.65
N LEU A 63 -12.16 5.10 11.13
CA LEU A 63 -11.95 5.62 12.49
C LEU A 63 -11.53 7.09 12.54
N VAL A 64 -11.33 7.76 11.40
CA VAL A 64 -11.10 9.21 11.36
C VAL A 64 -12.31 9.95 11.96
N PRO A 65 -12.14 10.76 13.04
CA PRO A 65 -13.28 11.37 13.74
C PRO A 65 -14.05 12.40 12.91
N ASP A 66 -13.34 13.17 12.06
CA ASP A 66 -13.99 14.11 11.14
C ASP A 66 -14.52 13.37 9.92
N ARG A 67 -15.85 13.29 9.83
CA ARG A 67 -16.55 12.63 8.71
C ARG A 67 -16.25 13.25 7.35
N LYS A 68 -15.97 14.56 7.28
CA LYS A 68 -15.61 15.21 6.01
C LYS A 68 -14.23 14.78 5.56
N ALA A 69 -13.25 14.84 6.46
CA ALA A 69 -11.89 14.35 6.20
C ALA A 69 -11.91 12.85 5.83
N GLN A 70 -12.70 12.03 6.53
CA GLN A 70 -12.85 10.61 6.22
C GLN A 70 -13.41 10.37 4.81
N ALA A 71 -14.50 11.05 4.44
CA ALA A 71 -15.10 10.91 3.12
C ALA A 71 -14.11 11.30 2.00
N GLU A 72 -13.34 12.37 2.23
CA GLU A 72 -12.31 12.81 1.31
C GLU A 72 -11.15 11.81 1.21
N ILE A 73 -10.67 11.26 2.33
CA ILE A 73 -9.64 10.20 2.32
C ILE A 73 -10.09 9.03 1.46
N LYS A 74 -11.34 8.56 1.63
CA LYS A 74 -11.90 7.48 0.81
C LYS A 74 -11.86 7.82 -0.68
N GLN A 75 -12.27 9.05 -1.04
CA GLN A 75 -12.23 9.51 -2.43
C GLN A 75 -10.81 9.54 -2.99
N LEU A 76 -9.86 10.14 -2.26
CA LEU A 76 -8.47 10.26 -2.70
C LEU A 76 -7.81 8.88 -2.87
N VAL A 77 -7.98 7.98 -1.91
CA VAL A 77 -7.45 6.60 -2.00
C VAL A 77 -8.06 5.87 -3.20
N ASN A 78 -9.39 5.96 -3.38
CA ASN A 78 -10.07 5.34 -4.53
C ASN A 78 -9.55 5.89 -5.86
N THR A 79 -9.34 7.20 -5.98
CA THR A 79 -8.75 7.81 -7.17
C THR A 79 -7.35 7.26 -7.46
N LEU A 80 -6.49 7.19 -6.44
CA LEU A 80 -5.13 6.67 -6.56
C LEU A 80 -5.10 5.18 -6.95
N LEU A 81 -5.99 4.35 -6.40
CA LEU A 81 -6.06 2.93 -6.76
C LEU A 81 -6.46 2.71 -8.22
N ASN A 82 -7.39 3.53 -8.74
CA ASN A 82 -7.90 3.37 -10.10
C ASN A 82 -7.00 4.01 -11.17
N LEU A 83 -6.39 5.16 -10.87
CA LEU A 83 -5.68 5.98 -11.87
C LEU A 83 -4.16 6.06 -11.61
N GLY A 84 -3.70 5.72 -10.40
CA GLY A 84 -2.31 5.93 -9.98
C GLY A 84 -1.28 5.11 -10.75
N ARG A 85 -1.61 3.86 -11.11
CA ARG A 85 -0.66 2.94 -11.76
C ARG A 85 -0.09 3.51 -13.06
N ALA A 86 -0.93 4.12 -13.90
CA ALA A 86 -0.50 4.69 -15.18
C ALA A 86 0.41 5.92 -15.01
N ALA A 87 0.33 6.59 -13.86
CA ALA A 87 1.16 7.74 -13.49
C ALA A 87 2.34 7.39 -12.57
N GLY A 88 2.61 6.09 -12.35
CA GLY A 88 3.71 5.67 -11.49
C GLY A 88 3.47 5.90 -10.00
N ILE A 89 2.21 5.86 -9.56
CA ILE A 89 1.83 5.89 -8.15
C ILE A 89 1.38 4.49 -7.71
N CYS A 90 1.93 4.01 -6.61
CA CYS A 90 1.63 2.72 -6.01
C CYS A 90 1.14 2.93 -4.57
N VAL A 91 -0.01 2.36 -4.22
CA VAL A 91 -0.54 2.39 -2.86
C VAL A 91 -0.33 1.03 -2.22
N VAL A 92 0.25 1.01 -1.03
CA VAL A 92 0.42 -0.19 -0.20
C VAL A 92 -0.32 0.06 1.12
N GLY A 93 -1.35 -0.73 1.40
CA GLY A 93 -2.15 -0.59 2.61
C GLY A 93 -2.11 -1.82 3.50
N GLY A 94 -1.78 -1.63 4.78
CA GLY A 94 -1.88 -2.64 5.82
C GLY A 94 -3.26 -2.65 6.46
N LEU A 95 -3.71 -3.82 6.91
CA LEU A 95 -4.97 -4.00 7.64
C LEU A 95 -4.83 -5.15 8.64
N GLN A 96 -5.12 -4.89 9.91
CA GLN A 96 -5.00 -5.93 10.96
C GLN A 96 -6.22 -6.84 11.08
N ASP A 97 -7.44 -6.30 11.03
CA ASP A 97 -8.68 -7.09 11.10
C ASP A 97 -9.56 -6.84 9.86
N PRO A 98 -9.56 -7.75 8.87
CA PRO A 98 -10.33 -7.58 7.64
C PRO A 98 -11.85 -7.68 7.81
N ARG A 99 -12.35 -8.00 9.02
CA ARG A 99 -13.79 -8.12 9.28
C ARG A 99 -14.40 -6.83 9.78
N LYS A 100 -13.63 -6.00 10.49
CA LYS A 100 -14.14 -4.78 11.11
C LYS A 100 -14.44 -3.70 10.09
N GLU A 101 -13.81 -3.79 8.93
CA GLU A 101 -13.86 -2.75 7.92
C GLU A 101 -14.24 -3.30 6.56
N THR A 102 -15.36 -2.81 6.05
CA THR A 102 -15.72 -3.01 4.64
C THR A 102 -14.78 -2.14 3.83
N ILE A 103 -13.64 -2.70 3.39
CA ILE A 103 -12.97 -2.16 2.22
C ILE A 103 -13.95 -2.39 1.07
N GLU A 104 -14.79 -1.40 0.80
CA GLU A 104 -15.78 -1.44 -0.29
C GLU A 104 -15.10 -1.65 -1.66
N SER A 105 -13.80 -1.32 -1.74
CA SER A 105 -12.94 -1.37 -2.92
C SER A 105 -11.94 -2.54 -2.93
N ARG A 106 -12.25 -3.74 -2.40
CA ARG A 106 -11.29 -4.87 -2.38
C ARG A 106 -10.77 -5.26 -3.76
N ASP A 107 -11.63 -5.15 -4.78
CA ASP A 107 -11.29 -5.46 -6.16
C ASP A 107 -10.30 -4.45 -6.77
N GLN A 108 -10.15 -3.27 -6.16
CA GLN A 108 -9.17 -2.27 -6.57
C GLN A 108 -7.76 -2.53 -6.00
N TRP A 109 -7.59 -3.59 -5.21
CA TRP A 109 -6.31 -4.06 -4.70
C TRP A 109 -5.90 -5.34 -5.43
N PRO A 110 -5.18 -5.21 -6.57
CA PRO A 110 -4.86 -6.35 -7.43
C PRO A 110 -3.97 -7.37 -6.71
N THR A 111 -2.94 -6.89 -6.02
CA THR A 111 -2.07 -7.74 -5.21
C THR A 111 -2.53 -7.77 -3.76
N LYS A 112 -2.72 -8.97 -3.22
CA LYS A 112 -3.11 -9.20 -1.83
C LYS A 112 -2.05 -10.04 -1.13
N ILE A 113 -1.65 -9.63 0.08
CA ILE A 113 -0.67 -10.35 0.90
C ILE A 113 -1.34 -10.70 2.23
N ALA A 114 -1.57 -11.98 2.47
CA ALA A 114 -2.21 -12.47 3.69
C ALA A 114 -1.20 -13.23 4.55
N MET A 115 -0.90 -12.66 5.72
CA MET A 115 -0.11 -13.35 6.76
C MET A 115 -1.01 -14.30 7.56
N ARG A 116 -0.63 -14.63 8.80
CA ARG A 116 -1.45 -15.45 9.69
C ARG A 116 -2.83 -14.83 9.91
N LEU A 117 -3.86 -15.50 9.41
CA LEU A 117 -5.28 -15.12 9.52
C LEU A 117 -6.12 -16.35 9.87
N THR A 118 -7.31 -16.16 10.45
CA THR A 118 -8.26 -17.27 10.54
C THR A 118 -8.75 -17.66 9.15
N ARG A 119 -9.30 -18.86 8.98
CA ARG A 119 -9.81 -19.32 7.68
C ARG A 119 -10.91 -18.41 7.12
N GLU A 120 -11.76 -17.85 7.99
CA GLU A 120 -12.79 -16.87 7.61
C GLU A 120 -12.17 -15.57 7.09
N MET A 121 -11.20 -15.01 7.82
CA MET A 121 -10.48 -13.81 7.40
C MET A 121 -9.70 -14.04 6.11
N ALA A 122 -9.05 -15.19 5.96
CA ALA A 122 -8.31 -15.55 4.77
C ALA A 122 -9.24 -15.63 3.55
N ARG A 123 -10.44 -16.22 3.69
CA ARG A 123 -11.46 -16.22 2.63
C ARG A 123 -11.91 -14.81 2.27
N LEU A 124 -12.07 -13.93 3.26
CA LEU A 124 -12.45 -12.53 3.02
C LEU A 124 -11.38 -11.75 2.23
N VAL A 125 -10.10 -12.05 2.46
CA VAL A 125 -8.98 -11.35 1.82
C VAL A 125 -8.62 -11.99 0.47
N LEU A 126 -8.40 -13.29 0.43
CA LEU A 126 -7.87 -14.01 -0.74
C LEU A 126 -8.95 -14.66 -1.61
N GLY A 127 -10.21 -14.72 -1.16
CA GLY A 127 -11.27 -15.43 -1.86
C GLY A 127 -11.25 -16.95 -1.64
N SER A 128 -12.30 -17.63 -2.09
CA SER A 128 -12.44 -19.09 -1.90
C SER A 128 -11.48 -19.88 -2.80
N GLU A 129 -11.22 -19.40 -4.01
CA GLU A 129 -10.38 -20.09 -5.01
C GLU A 129 -8.95 -20.26 -4.51
N ALA A 130 -8.33 -19.20 -4.00
CA ALA A 130 -7.00 -19.28 -3.37
C ALA A 130 -6.97 -20.25 -2.19
N LEU A 131 -8.03 -20.29 -1.38
CA LEU A 131 -8.14 -21.27 -0.29
C LEU A 131 -8.26 -22.70 -0.84
N GLU A 132 -9.00 -22.93 -1.92
CA GLU A 132 -9.08 -24.26 -2.54
C GLU A 132 -7.72 -24.67 -3.13
N ALA A 133 -6.99 -23.72 -3.72
CA ALA A 133 -5.64 -23.88 -4.28
C ALA A 133 -4.51 -24.05 -3.24
N GLY A 134 -4.80 -23.92 -1.94
CA GLY A 134 -3.84 -24.24 -0.88
C GLY A 134 -3.34 -23.05 -0.05
N ALA A 135 -3.90 -21.86 -0.18
CA ALA A 135 -3.61 -20.72 0.69
C ALA A 135 -4.09 -20.97 2.13
N ARG A 136 -3.27 -21.66 2.93
CA ARG A 136 -3.56 -22.05 4.32
C ARG A 136 -3.03 -21.02 5.32
N CYS A 137 -3.53 -19.78 5.26
CA CYS A 137 -3.16 -18.72 6.21
C CYS A 137 -3.44 -19.09 7.68
N ASP A 138 -4.44 -19.95 7.91
CA ASP A 138 -4.85 -20.46 9.21
C ASP A 138 -3.89 -21.48 9.82
N LEU A 139 -2.99 -22.05 9.00
CA LEU A 139 -1.93 -22.95 9.46
C LEU A 139 -0.60 -22.25 9.72
N ILE A 140 -0.50 -20.93 9.47
CA ILE A 140 0.71 -20.16 9.79
C ILE A 140 0.81 -20.03 11.31
N THR A 141 1.80 -20.66 11.92
CA THR A 141 2.03 -20.64 13.36
C THR A 141 2.96 -19.48 13.77
N ARG A 142 3.19 -19.29 15.09
CA ARG A 142 4.03 -18.19 15.62
C ARG A 142 5.51 -18.32 15.24
N ASP A 143 6.00 -19.54 15.11
CA ASP A 143 7.36 -19.89 14.69
C ASP A 143 7.59 -19.67 13.18
N MET A 144 6.51 -19.52 12.41
CA MET A 144 6.54 -19.20 10.98
C MET A 144 6.49 -17.69 10.71
N ALA A 145 7.08 -16.87 11.60
CA ALA A 145 7.08 -15.42 11.46
C ALA A 145 7.61 -14.96 10.08
N GLY A 146 6.92 -13.97 9.50
CA GLY A 146 7.16 -13.47 8.15
C GLY A 146 6.50 -14.28 7.03
N THR A 147 5.92 -15.44 7.31
CA THR A 147 5.23 -16.24 6.27
C THR A 147 3.92 -15.57 5.86
N ALA A 148 3.67 -15.54 4.56
CA ALA A 148 2.45 -15.01 3.96
C ALA A 148 2.09 -15.78 2.68
N PHE A 149 0.86 -15.60 2.21
CA PHE A 149 0.44 -15.95 0.86
C PHE A 149 0.22 -14.67 0.06
N VAL A 150 0.78 -14.62 -1.15
CA VAL A 150 0.60 -13.54 -2.11
C VAL A 150 -0.35 -14.04 -3.20
N LEU A 151 -1.34 -13.22 -3.54
CA LEU A 151 -2.29 -13.50 -4.61
C LEU A 151 -2.39 -12.28 -5.52
N GLN A 152 -2.36 -12.51 -6.82
CA GLN A 152 -2.69 -11.51 -7.84
C GLN A 152 -4.15 -11.71 -8.26
N ASP A 153 -4.84 -10.63 -8.61
CA ASP A 153 -6.25 -10.67 -9.02
C ASP A 153 -6.47 -11.35 -10.38
N ASP A 154 -5.47 -11.29 -11.27
CA ASP A 154 -5.46 -11.97 -12.56
C ASP A 154 -5.11 -13.47 -12.48
N ALA A 155 -4.75 -13.97 -11.28
CA ALA A 155 -4.46 -15.37 -11.00
C ALA A 155 -5.06 -15.82 -9.65
N PRO A 156 -6.41 -15.84 -9.53
CA PRO A 156 -7.13 -16.04 -8.26
C PRO A 156 -6.97 -17.43 -7.64
N ASP A 157 -6.48 -18.41 -8.42
CA ASP A 157 -6.21 -19.80 -8.04
C ASP A 157 -4.71 -20.13 -7.94
N GLU A 158 -3.83 -19.13 -8.06
CA GLU A 158 -2.37 -19.32 -7.99
C GLU A 158 -1.72 -18.58 -6.80
N PRO A 159 -2.11 -18.86 -5.54
CA PRO A 159 -1.49 -18.25 -4.38
C PRO A 159 -0.05 -18.72 -4.21
N VAL A 160 0.89 -17.78 -4.02
CA VAL A 160 2.30 -18.09 -3.78
C VAL A 160 2.62 -17.92 -2.30
N GLN A 161 3.15 -18.96 -1.67
CA GLN A 161 3.68 -18.84 -0.31
C GLN A 161 5.04 -18.14 -0.32
N VAL A 162 5.19 -17.11 0.51
CA VAL A 162 6.42 -16.32 0.65
C VAL A 162 6.80 -16.21 2.13
N ARG A 163 8.06 -15.81 2.38
CA ARG A 163 8.52 -15.44 3.72
C ARG A 163 9.32 -14.15 3.67
N ALA A 164 8.82 -13.13 4.36
CA ALA A 164 9.52 -11.86 4.51
C ALA A 164 10.79 -12.02 5.37
N PHE A 165 11.82 -11.24 5.05
CA PHE A 165 12.99 -11.10 5.92
C PHE A 165 12.60 -10.40 7.22
N TRP A 166 13.21 -10.84 8.31
CA TRP A 166 13.11 -10.14 9.58
C TRP A 166 14.14 -9.01 9.61
N MET A 167 13.69 -7.81 9.96
CA MET A 167 14.56 -6.66 10.22
C MET A 167 14.43 -6.29 11.70
N SER A 168 15.57 -6.24 12.39
CA SER A 168 15.64 -5.73 13.75
C SER A 168 15.50 -4.21 13.78
N ASP A 169 15.29 -3.68 14.98
CA ASP A 169 15.27 -2.23 15.19
C ASP A 169 16.59 -1.55 14.78
N GLU A 170 17.72 -2.25 14.92
CA GLU A 170 19.03 -1.74 14.50
C GLU A 170 19.18 -1.77 12.97
N ASP A 171 18.66 -2.81 12.30
CA ASP A 171 18.65 -2.88 10.83
C ASP A 171 17.85 -1.71 10.24
N VAL A 172 16.72 -1.36 10.85
CA VAL A 172 15.91 -0.21 10.44
C VAL A 172 16.67 1.11 10.65
N LYS A 173 17.40 1.28 11.76
CA LYS A 173 18.24 2.48 11.97
C LYS A 173 19.38 2.56 10.95
N GLN A 174 19.99 1.43 10.61
CA GLN A 174 21.01 1.39 9.55
C GLN A 174 20.40 1.76 8.20
N LEU A 175 19.19 1.28 7.90
CA LEU A 175 18.45 1.67 6.70
C LEU A 175 18.16 3.18 6.67
N GLU A 176 17.69 3.77 7.78
CA GLU A 176 17.48 5.22 7.88
C GLU A 176 18.76 6.01 7.57
N ARG A 177 19.91 5.57 8.10
CA ARG A 177 21.21 6.22 7.81
C ARG A 177 21.60 6.10 6.34
N ALA A 178 21.37 4.94 5.73
CA ALA A 178 21.66 4.72 4.32
C ALA A 178 20.75 5.53 3.39
N LEU A 179 19.49 5.76 3.79
CA LEU A 179 18.51 6.53 3.02
C LEU A 179 18.60 8.04 3.24
N ALA A 180 19.22 8.51 4.32
CA ALA A 180 19.32 9.92 4.66
C ALA A 180 19.76 10.86 3.50
N PRO A 181 20.68 10.48 2.58
CA PRO A 181 21.04 11.31 1.43
C PRO A 181 19.96 11.44 0.34
N TYR A 182 18.92 10.62 0.39
CA TYR A 182 17.86 10.53 -0.62
C TYR A 182 16.51 11.07 -0.11
N VAL A 183 16.30 11.07 1.21
CA VAL A 183 15.10 11.63 1.84
C VAL A 183 15.10 13.16 1.72
N GLY A 184 14.11 13.71 1.03
CA GLY A 184 13.95 15.16 0.82
C GLY A 184 14.42 15.69 -0.54
N ARG A 185 14.89 14.83 -1.45
CA ARG A 185 15.23 15.23 -2.84
C ARG A 185 14.04 15.30 -3.79
N SER A 186 12.86 14.90 -3.35
CA SER A 186 11.63 14.93 -4.16
C SER A 186 10.88 16.27 -4.00
N ALA A 187 11.47 17.38 -4.48
CA ALA A 187 10.80 18.64 -4.84
C ALA A 187 11.85 19.71 -5.18
N GLY A 188 12.42 19.64 -6.39
CA GLY A 188 13.35 20.66 -6.88
C GLY A 188 13.84 20.30 -8.26
N GLY A 189 13.07 20.64 -9.28
CA GLY A 189 13.62 20.77 -10.63
C GLY A 189 14.51 22.00 -10.65
N ASP A 190 15.76 21.81 -11.08
CA ASP A 190 16.51 22.86 -11.79
C ASP A 190 15.92 23.04 -13.20
#